data_AF-A0A0L6JIH0-F1
#
_entry.id   AF-A0A0L6JIH0-F1
#
_cell.length_a   1.000
_cell.length_b   1.000
_cell.length_c   1.000
_cell.angle_alpha   90.00
_cell.angle_beta   90.00
_cell.angle_gamma   90.00
#
_symmetry.space_group_name_H-M   'P 1'
#
loop_
_entity.id
_entity.type
_entity.pdbx_description
1 polymer ?
#
loop_
_entity_poly.entity_id
_entity_poly.type
_entity_poly.pdbx_seq_one_letter_code
_entity_poly.pdbx_strand_id
1 'polypeptide(L)'
;MIWGKAFEKEYRKNPVATQHEFQAFLNTWNDDITDKELEEIVGSHQSNACSWRFPKINFPDSYISFLQYSNGGEFENGDRYFQFFNIFEIREFNIAYHIPKYMEYAVSFAMDENGNHYLFDMRHNPINGEYPILAASSGNLGYDDCKLIAHSFREVCSGKISIEDILFEK
;
A
#
# COMPACT_ATOMS: atom_id res chain seq x y z
N MET A 1 0.20 -6.55 -18.92
CA MET A 1 -0.36 -5.18 -18.94
C MET A 1 0.80 -4.19 -19.13
N ILE A 2 0.59 -3.13 -19.92
CA ILE A 2 1.57 -2.07 -20.18
C ILE A 2 1.12 -0.84 -19.39
N TRP A 3 1.95 -0.34 -18.46
CA TRP A 3 1.53 0.67 -17.48
C TRP A 3 1.08 2.00 -18.09
N GLY A 4 1.74 2.47 -19.14
CA GLY A 4 1.33 3.71 -19.84
C GLY A 4 0.00 3.64 -20.60
N LYS A 5 -0.76 2.54 -20.44
CA LYS A 5 -2.14 2.39 -20.92
C LYS A 5 -3.05 1.75 -19.86
N ALA A 6 -2.56 1.59 -18.63
CA ALA A 6 -3.31 0.94 -17.56
C ALA A 6 -4.34 1.87 -16.91
N PHE A 7 -4.11 3.18 -17.01
CA PHE A 7 -4.94 4.22 -16.43
C PHE A 7 -5.53 5.11 -17.51
N GLU A 8 -6.74 5.63 -17.27
CA GLU A 8 -7.39 6.58 -18.17
C GLU A 8 -6.76 7.97 -18.05
N LYS A 9 -6.30 8.34 -16.84
CA LYS A 9 -5.58 9.59 -16.58
C LYS A 9 -4.33 9.33 -15.73
N GLU A 10 -3.25 10.00 -16.11
CA GLU A 10 -2.00 10.09 -15.34
C GLU A 10 -1.83 11.55 -14.90
N TYR A 11 -2.24 11.88 -13.66
CA TYR A 11 -2.13 13.25 -13.14
C TYR A 11 -0.70 13.59 -12.74
N ARG A 12 -0.04 12.64 -12.06
CA ARG A 12 1.37 12.76 -11.68
C ARG A 12 2.07 11.43 -11.83
N LYS A 13 3.08 11.39 -12.70
CA LYS A 13 4.02 10.28 -12.80
C LYS A 13 5.35 10.68 -12.16
N ASN A 14 5.71 10.04 -11.06
CA ASN A 14 6.95 10.34 -10.36
C ASN A 14 8.18 9.80 -11.12
N PRO A 15 9.33 10.49 -11.06
CA PRO A 15 10.58 9.98 -11.61
C PRO A 15 10.93 8.61 -11.02
N VAL A 16 11.43 7.71 -11.86
CA VAL A 16 11.85 6.37 -11.41
C VAL A 16 13.04 6.48 -10.46
N ALA A 17 13.01 5.70 -9.38
CA ALA A 17 14.14 5.61 -8.45
C ALA A 17 15.38 5.03 -9.13
N THR A 18 16.56 5.39 -8.65
CA THR A 18 17.80 4.74 -9.09
C THR A 18 17.80 3.27 -8.67
N GLN A 19 18.58 2.45 -9.37
CA GLN A 19 18.72 1.03 -9.00
C GLN A 19 19.20 0.85 -7.56
N HIS A 20 20.06 1.74 -7.06
CA HIS A 20 20.57 1.68 -5.69
C HIS A 20 19.47 1.95 -4.66
N GLU A 21 18.69 3.02 -4.83
CA GLU A 21 17.55 3.35 -3.97
C GLU A 21 16.51 2.23 -3.97
N PHE A 22 16.22 1.69 -5.16
CA PHE A 22 15.25 0.61 -5.31
C PHE A 22 15.68 -0.67 -4.59
N GLN A 23 16.97 -1.04 -4.69
CA GLN A 23 17.51 -2.19 -3.96
C GLN A 23 17.54 -1.94 -2.45
N ALA A 24 17.89 -0.73 -2.01
CA ALA A 24 17.83 -0.38 -0.59
C ALA A 24 16.40 -0.56 -0.06
N PHE A 25 15.40 -0.01 -0.76
CA PHE A 25 13.99 -0.17 -0.42
C PHE A 25 13.60 -1.65 -0.29
N LEU A 26 13.87 -2.48 -1.30
CA LEU A 26 13.50 -3.90 -1.26
C LEU A 26 14.10 -4.67 -0.09
N ASN A 27 15.28 -4.26 0.37
CA ASN A 27 16.00 -4.91 1.45
C ASN A 27 15.59 -4.44 2.84
N THR A 28 14.99 -3.25 2.99
CA THR A 28 14.77 -2.62 4.31
C THR A 28 13.33 -2.24 4.62
N TRP A 29 12.43 -2.20 3.62
CA TRP A 29 11.07 -1.67 3.83
C TRP A 29 10.28 -2.40 4.92
N ASN A 30 10.52 -3.70 5.10
CA ASN A 30 9.86 -4.56 6.07
C ASN A 30 10.74 -4.94 7.27
N ASP A 31 11.83 -4.22 7.51
CA ASP A 31 12.63 -4.39 8.73
C ASP A 31 11.78 -4.16 9.98
N ASP A 32 12.25 -4.67 11.12
CA ASP A 32 11.60 -4.41 12.40
C ASP A 32 11.57 -2.90 12.69
N ILE A 33 10.61 -2.45 13.51
CA ILE A 33 10.52 -1.04 13.88
C ILE A 33 11.82 -0.62 14.59
N THR A 34 12.45 0.43 14.10
CA THR A 34 13.71 0.96 14.63
C THR A 34 13.48 1.81 15.87
N ASP A 35 14.50 2.00 16.70
CA ASP A 35 14.40 2.87 17.89
C ASP A 35 13.96 4.30 17.54
N LYS A 36 14.43 4.83 16.41
CA LYS A 36 14.02 6.15 15.91
C LYS A 36 12.54 6.19 15.57
N GLU A 37 12.02 5.17 14.88
CA GLU A 37 10.59 5.08 14.55
C GLU A 37 9.76 4.89 15.82
N LEU A 38 10.26 4.17 16.83
CA LEU A 38 9.61 4.08 18.15
C LEU A 38 9.53 5.44 18.85
N GLU A 39 10.55 6.30 18.74
CA GLU A 39 10.53 7.65 19.30
C GLU A 39 9.48 8.56 18.63
N GLU A 40 9.27 8.38 17.32
CA GLU A 40 8.29 9.14 16.55
C GLU A 40 6.83 8.70 16.80
N ILE A 41 6.63 7.45 17.26
CA ILE A 41 5.32 6.93 17.67
C ILE A 41 4.93 7.51 19.04
N VAL A 42 3.94 8.41 19.06
CA VAL A 42 3.54 9.14 20.28
C VAL A 42 2.59 8.34 21.19
N GLY A 43 2.79 8.45 22.50
CA GLY A 43 1.81 8.06 23.54
C GLY A 43 1.83 6.59 23.93
N SER A 44 0.70 6.05 24.39
CA SER A 44 0.55 4.65 24.85
C SER A 44 0.83 3.58 23.78
N HIS A 45 1.08 4.00 22.55
CA HIS A 45 1.39 3.15 21.40
C HIS A 45 2.85 2.68 21.41
N GLN A 46 3.75 3.49 21.96
CA GLN A 46 5.20 3.25 21.91
C GLN A 46 5.62 1.93 22.55
N SER A 47 5.06 1.57 23.71
CA SER A 47 5.41 0.34 24.44
C SER A 47 5.03 -0.94 23.70
N ASN A 48 4.04 -0.87 22.79
CA ASN A 48 3.57 -2.02 22.01
C ASN A 48 4.07 -1.98 20.56
N ALA A 49 4.75 -0.91 20.13
CA ALA A 49 5.21 -0.77 18.76
C ALA A 49 6.30 -1.79 18.38
N CYS A 50 7.09 -2.26 19.35
CA CYS A 50 8.04 -3.36 19.13
C CYS A 50 7.36 -4.68 18.74
N SER A 51 6.05 -4.84 18.97
CA SER A 51 5.30 -6.03 18.56
C SER A 51 4.63 -5.87 17.19
N TRP A 52 4.68 -4.70 16.58
CA TRP A 52 4.06 -4.45 15.28
C TRP A 52 4.76 -5.27 14.18
N ARG A 53 3.97 -5.85 13.28
CA ARG A 53 4.48 -6.83 12.31
C ARG A 53 4.27 -6.38 10.87
N PHE A 54 5.37 -6.04 10.21
CA PHE A 54 5.44 -6.05 8.75
C PHE A 54 5.54 -7.49 8.22
N PRO A 55 5.00 -7.77 7.02
CA PRO A 55 5.20 -9.05 6.36
C PRO A 55 6.67 -9.21 5.92
N LYS A 56 7.25 -10.37 6.21
CA LYS A 56 8.65 -10.72 5.85
C LYS A 56 8.73 -11.44 4.49
N ILE A 57 7.82 -11.11 3.59
CA ILE A 57 7.71 -11.66 2.24
C ILE A 57 7.74 -10.54 1.20
N ASN A 58 8.07 -10.86 -0.04
CA ASN A 58 8.26 -9.87 -1.10
C ASN A 58 6.93 -9.33 -1.62
N PHE A 59 6.96 -8.07 -2.09
CA PHE A 59 5.90 -7.47 -2.90
C PHE A 59 5.65 -8.25 -4.20
N PRO A 60 4.44 -8.12 -4.79
CA PRO A 60 4.12 -8.80 -6.04
C PRO A 60 4.91 -8.22 -7.21
N ASP A 61 5.30 -9.06 -8.17
CA ASP A 61 6.12 -8.67 -9.32
C ASP A 61 5.46 -7.56 -10.16
N SER A 62 4.12 -7.54 -10.23
CA SER A 62 3.40 -6.49 -10.92
C SER A 62 3.52 -5.13 -10.23
N TYR A 63 3.52 -5.07 -8.90
CA TYR A 63 3.74 -3.83 -8.17
C TYR A 63 5.18 -3.34 -8.34
N ILE A 64 6.16 -4.25 -8.28
CA ILE A 64 7.57 -3.93 -8.55
C ILE A 64 7.74 -3.37 -9.97
N SER A 65 7.11 -4.01 -10.95
CA SER A 65 7.09 -3.52 -12.34
C SER A 65 6.43 -2.14 -12.47
N PHE A 66 5.41 -1.84 -11.67
CA PHE A 66 4.79 -0.52 -11.64
C PHE A 66 5.73 0.53 -11.04
N LEU A 67 6.40 0.24 -9.91
CA LEU A 67 7.33 1.20 -9.30
C LEU A 67 8.53 1.52 -10.20
N GLN A 68 8.95 0.56 -11.04
CA GLN A 68 9.96 0.78 -12.08
C GLN A 68 9.44 1.63 -13.25
N TYR A 69 8.13 1.63 -13.49
CA TYR A 69 7.49 2.53 -14.45
C TYR A 69 7.29 3.94 -13.87
N SER A 70 6.80 4.03 -12.63
CA SER A 70 6.52 5.25 -11.89
C SER A 70 6.74 5.00 -10.40
N ASN A 71 7.66 5.73 -9.76
CA ASN A 71 7.93 5.58 -8.33
C ASN A 71 6.83 6.27 -7.49
N GLY A 72 5.66 5.66 -7.40
CA GLY A 72 4.45 6.29 -6.89
C GLY A 72 3.81 7.24 -7.90
N GLY A 73 2.92 8.11 -7.44
CA GLY A 73 2.23 9.12 -8.27
C GLY A 73 0.71 9.07 -8.18
N GLU A 74 0.04 9.86 -9.00
CA GLU A 74 -1.41 10.06 -8.99
C GLU A 74 -2.03 9.66 -10.32
N PHE A 75 -2.96 8.71 -10.28
CA PHE A 75 -3.54 8.06 -11.44
C PHE A 75 -5.03 7.80 -11.23
N GLU A 76 -5.78 7.70 -12.33
CA GLU A 76 -7.22 7.46 -12.29
C GLU A 76 -7.67 6.55 -13.42
N ASN A 77 -8.67 5.73 -13.12
CA ASN A 77 -9.37 4.88 -14.09
C ASN A 77 -10.87 4.86 -13.73
N GLY A 78 -11.74 5.47 -14.54
CA GLY A 78 -13.11 5.75 -14.14
C GLY A 78 -13.17 6.60 -12.86
N ASP A 79 -13.94 6.16 -11.87
CA ASP A 79 -14.07 6.81 -10.55
C ASP A 79 -13.05 6.29 -9.54
N ARG A 80 -12.14 5.40 -9.96
CA ARG A 80 -11.08 4.88 -9.11
C ARG A 80 -9.84 5.76 -9.18
N TYR A 81 -9.58 6.47 -8.09
CA TYR A 81 -8.41 7.31 -7.93
C TYR A 81 -7.35 6.64 -7.05
N PHE A 82 -6.09 6.80 -7.44
CA PHE A 82 -4.93 6.29 -6.71
C PHE A 82 -3.91 7.39 -6.49
N GLN A 83 -3.55 7.61 -5.23
CA GLN A 83 -2.33 8.28 -4.80
C GLN A 83 -1.35 7.20 -4.34
N PHE A 84 -0.57 6.67 -5.28
CA PHE A 84 0.43 5.63 -5.00
C PHE A 84 1.62 6.21 -4.24
N PHE A 85 2.00 5.51 -3.17
CA PHE A 85 3.19 5.82 -2.41
C PHE A 85 4.44 5.48 -3.21
N ASN A 86 5.44 6.34 -3.12
CA ASN A 86 6.78 6.07 -3.63
C ASN A 86 7.58 5.18 -2.65
N ILE A 87 8.74 4.67 -3.07
CA ILE A 87 9.55 3.75 -2.26
C ILE A 87 10.02 4.30 -0.91
N PHE A 88 10.07 5.63 -0.73
CA PHE A 88 10.43 6.27 0.53
C PHE A 88 9.20 6.42 1.45
N GLU A 89 8.02 6.55 0.85
CA GLU A 89 6.74 6.79 1.53
C GLU A 89 6.08 5.52 2.06
N ILE A 90 6.28 4.36 1.41
CA ILE A 90 5.59 3.11 1.77
C ILE A 90 5.78 2.78 3.25
N ARG A 91 7.03 2.72 3.74
CA ARG A 91 7.29 2.38 5.14
C ARG A 91 6.79 3.48 6.08
N GLU A 92 7.12 4.73 5.76
CA GLU A 92 6.76 5.91 6.54
C GLU A 92 5.26 5.97 6.80
N PHE A 93 4.43 5.90 5.75
CA PHE A 93 2.98 5.96 5.90
C PHE A 93 2.40 4.73 6.60
N ASN A 94 2.91 3.53 6.34
CA ASN A 94 2.41 2.35 7.06
C ASN A 94 2.64 2.47 8.57
N ILE A 95 3.78 3.03 8.99
CA ILE A 95 4.05 3.32 10.41
C ILE A 95 3.16 4.46 10.90
N ALA A 96 3.10 5.58 10.18
CA ALA A 96 2.33 6.76 10.60
C ALA A 96 0.82 6.47 10.78
N TYR A 97 0.25 5.61 9.94
CA TYR A 97 -1.14 5.15 10.04
C TYR A 97 -1.32 3.92 10.93
N HIS A 98 -0.25 3.43 11.57
CA HIS A 98 -0.25 2.27 12.44
C HIS A 98 -0.82 1.00 11.77
N ILE A 99 -0.64 0.84 10.44
CA ILE A 99 -1.13 -0.33 9.69
C ILE A 99 -0.61 -1.65 10.32
N PRO A 100 0.70 -1.80 10.63
CA PRO A 100 1.23 -3.02 11.23
C PRO A 100 0.69 -3.35 12.63
N LYS A 101 -0.02 -2.41 13.28
CA LYS A 101 -0.70 -2.62 14.56
C LYS A 101 -2.12 -3.17 14.35
N TYR A 102 -2.89 -2.52 13.48
CA TYR A 102 -4.32 -2.78 13.33
C TYR A 102 -4.63 -3.83 12.27
N MET A 103 -3.75 -3.98 11.29
CA MET A 103 -3.86 -4.93 10.20
C MET A 103 -2.50 -5.60 10.00
N GLU A 104 -2.08 -6.41 10.98
CA GLU A 104 -0.80 -7.14 10.94
C GLU A 104 -0.62 -7.88 9.61
N TYR A 105 0.56 -7.75 9.00
CA TYR A 105 0.89 -8.29 7.68
C TYR A 105 0.14 -7.69 6.48
N ALA A 106 -0.64 -6.62 6.66
CA ALA A 106 -1.10 -5.80 5.54
C ALA A 106 -0.11 -4.67 5.25
N VAL A 107 -0.08 -4.21 3.99
CA VAL A 107 0.78 -3.09 3.58
C VAL A 107 0.00 -2.14 2.68
N SER A 108 -0.23 -0.92 3.16
CA SER A 108 -0.80 0.16 2.35
C SER A 108 0.21 0.59 1.29
N PHE A 109 -0.24 0.68 0.03
CA PHE A 109 0.59 1.10 -1.09
C PHE A 109 0.05 2.32 -1.84
N ALA A 110 -1.20 2.71 -1.55
CA ALA A 110 -1.82 3.91 -2.09
C ALA A 110 -2.97 4.38 -1.18
N MET A 111 -3.44 5.60 -1.40
CA MET A 111 -4.70 6.14 -0.85
C MET A 111 -5.58 6.70 -1.96
N ASP A 112 -6.84 7.02 -1.66
CA ASP A 112 -7.82 7.59 -2.59
C ASP A 112 -8.08 9.10 -2.39
N GLU A 113 -7.24 9.79 -1.61
CA GLU A 113 -7.44 11.18 -1.13
C GLU A 113 -8.62 11.42 -0.17
N ASN A 114 -9.47 10.42 0.08
CA ASN A 114 -10.60 10.50 1.02
C ASN A 114 -10.32 9.77 2.34
N GLY A 115 -9.05 9.48 2.63
CA GLY A 115 -8.65 8.77 3.83
C GLY A 115 -8.91 7.27 3.78
N ASN A 116 -8.99 6.68 2.59
CA ASN A 116 -9.06 5.23 2.42
C ASN A 116 -7.77 4.69 1.81
N HIS A 117 -7.34 3.54 2.31
CA HIS A 117 -6.11 2.86 1.93
C HIS A 117 -6.38 1.72 0.96
N TYR A 118 -5.46 1.53 0.02
CA TYR A 118 -5.31 0.30 -0.73
C TYR A 118 -4.21 -0.53 -0.09
N LEU A 119 -4.53 -1.73 0.38
CA LEU A 119 -3.59 -2.58 1.11
C LEU A 119 -3.38 -3.93 0.43
N PHE A 120 -2.14 -4.38 0.32
CA PHE A 120 -1.84 -5.78 0.07
C PHE A 120 -2.18 -6.60 1.32
N ASP A 121 -2.98 -7.66 1.17
CA ASP A 121 -3.17 -8.67 2.21
C ASP A 121 -2.06 -9.72 2.12
N MET A 122 -0.99 -9.52 2.89
CA MET A 122 0.20 -10.36 2.87
C MET A 122 0.26 -11.32 4.08
N ARG A 123 -0.90 -11.63 4.70
CA ARG A 123 -1.01 -12.63 5.78
C ARG A 123 -0.65 -14.04 5.33
N HIS A 124 -0.74 -14.30 4.03
CA HIS A 124 -0.49 -15.61 3.42
C HIS A 124 0.50 -15.48 2.26
N ASN A 125 1.08 -16.61 1.85
CA ASN A 125 1.93 -16.65 0.66
C ASN A 125 1.17 -16.20 -0.60
N PRO A 126 1.85 -15.55 -1.55
CA PRO A 126 1.21 -15.07 -2.76
C PRO A 126 0.67 -16.22 -3.61
N ILE A 127 -0.48 -15.99 -4.25
CA ILE A 127 -1.06 -16.94 -5.21
C ILE A 127 -0.67 -16.44 -6.60
N ASN A 128 0.09 -17.26 -7.34
CA ASN A 128 0.65 -16.87 -8.65
C ASN A 128 1.47 -15.56 -8.61
N GLY A 129 2.16 -15.30 -7.50
CA GLY A 129 2.98 -14.10 -7.33
C GLY A 129 2.20 -12.82 -6.98
N GLU A 130 0.91 -12.92 -6.68
CA GLU A 130 0.03 -11.79 -6.35
C GLU A 130 -0.63 -11.97 -4.98
N TYR A 131 -1.09 -10.85 -4.40
CA TYR A 131 -1.83 -10.82 -3.15
C TYR A 131 -3.21 -10.19 -3.36
N PRO A 132 -4.23 -10.61 -2.58
CA PRO A 132 -5.49 -9.89 -2.49
C PRO A 132 -5.27 -8.42 -2.10
N ILE A 133 -6.14 -7.54 -2.60
CA ILE A 133 -6.13 -6.13 -2.29
C ILE A 133 -7.33 -5.80 -1.43
N LEU A 134 -7.09 -5.22 -0.27
CA LEU A 134 -8.10 -4.74 0.66
C LEU A 134 -8.24 -3.22 0.54
N ALA A 135 -9.46 -2.72 0.74
CA ALA A 135 -9.72 -1.33 1.07
C ALA A 135 -10.02 -1.22 2.57
N ALA A 136 -9.50 -0.19 3.22
CA ALA A 136 -9.86 0.16 4.60
C ALA A 136 -9.78 1.66 4.82
N SER A 137 -10.66 2.22 5.66
CA SER A 137 -10.60 3.62 6.05
C SER A 137 -9.55 3.84 7.14
N SER A 138 -8.76 4.93 7.06
CA SER A 138 -7.81 5.31 8.12
C SER A 138 -8.49 5.46 9.49
N GLY A 139 -9.79 5.80 9.51
CA GLY A 139 -10.57 5.97 10.74
C GLY A 139 -11.09 4.66 11.34
N ASN A 140 -11.02 3.53 10.61
CA ASN A 140 -11.56 2.25 11.04
C ASN A 140 -10.74 1.07 10.46
N LEU A 141 -9.45 1.03 10.80
CA LEU A 141 -8.54 -0.03 10.38
C LEU A 141 -8.83 -1.33 11.13
N GLY A 142 -8.98 -2.42 10.38
CA GLY A 142 -9.20 -3.75 10.95
C GLY A 142 -9.63 -4.75 9.87
N TYR A 143 -9.32 -6.03 10.07
CA TYR A 143 -9.71 -7.07 9.12
C TYR A 143 -11.21 -7.32 9.06
N ASP A 144 -11.94 -7.02 10.14
CA ASP A 144 -13.40 -7.16 10.21
C ASP A 144 -14.13 -6.01 9.48
N ASP A 145 -13.46 -4.88 9.28
CA ASP A 145 -14.03 -3.65 8.71
C ASP A 145 -13.57 -3.35 7.28
N CYS A 146 -12.51 -4.04 6.82
CA CYS A 146 -11.99 -3.88 5.47
C CYS A 146 -12.88 -4.59 4.42
N LYS A 147 -12.71 -4.22 3.15
CA LYS A 147 -13.37 -4.88 2.01
C LYS A 147 -12.33 -5.43 1.06
N LEU A 148 -12.53 -6.66 0.58
CA LEU A 148 -11.76 -7.21 -0.53
C LEU A 148 -12.20 -6.52 -1.83
N ILE A 149 -11.26 -5.89 -2.54
CA ILE A 149 -11.57 -5.08 -3.73
C ILE A 149 -10.91 -5.60 -5.02
N ALA A 150 -9.95 -6.53 -4.91
CA ALA A 150 -9.33 -7.24 -6.03
C ALA A 150 -8.51 -8.44 -5.54
N HIS A 151 -8.13 -9.35 -6.43
CA HIS A 151 -7.25 -10.48 -6.15
C HIS A 151 -5.80 -10.26 -6.60
N SER A 152 -5.49 -9.13 -7.22
CA SER A 152 -4.13 -8.76 -7.64
C SER A 152 -3.95 -7.26 -7.80
N PHE A 153 -2.69 -6.79 -7.85
CA PHE A 153 -2.39 -5.38 -8.10
C PHE A 153 -2.88 -4.91 -9.48
N ARG A 154 -2.76 -5.77 -10.50
CA ARG A 154 -3.22 -5.42 -11.86
C ARG A 154 -4.74 -5.30 -11.93
N GLU A 155 -5.45 -6.18 -11.24
CA GLU A 155 -6.91 -6.15 -11.19
C GLU A 155 -7.41 -4.89 -10.50
N VAL A 156 -6.83 -4.51 -9.35
CA VAL A 156 -7.27 -3.28 -8.66
C VAL A 156 -7.06 -2.04 -9.54
N CYS A 157 -5.92 -1.93 -10.24
CA CYS A 157 -5.64 -0.82 -11.15
C CYS A 157 -6.62 -0.74 -12.34
N SER A 158 -7.22 -1.87 -12.73
CA SER A 158 -8.23 -1.92 -13.79
C SER A 158 -9.66 -1.59 -13.32
N GLY A 159 -9.88 -1.53 -12.01
CA GLY A 159 -11.16 -1.18 -11.40
C GLY A 159 -11.58 0.24 -11.75
N LYS A 160 -12.90 0.45 -11.88
CA LYS A 160 -13.48 1.75 -12.25
C LYS A 160 -14.38 2.38 -11.19
N ILE A 161 -14.72 1.63 -10.16
CA ILE A 161 -15.57 2.10 -9.05
C ILE A 161 -14.64 2.66 -7.98
N SER A 162 -15.01 3.79 -7.36
CA SER A 162 -14.26 4.35 -6.22
C SER A 162 -14.17 3.34 -5.07
N ILE A 163 -13.13 3.39 -4.25
CA ILE A 163 -13.08 2.51 -3.06
C ILE A 163 -14.01 3.00 -1.94
N GLU A 164 -14.31 4.30 -1.90
CA GLU A 164 -15.30 4.87 -0.99
C GLU A 164 -16.68 4.22 -1.20
N ASP A 165 -17.16 4.12 -2.44
CA ASP A 165 -18.45 3.51 -2.74
C ASP A 165 -18.49 2.01 -2.39
N ILE A 166 -17.35 1.31 -2.48
CA ILE A 166 -17.25 -0.10 -2.07
C ILE A 166 -17.23 -0.24 -0.54
N LEU A 167 -16.51 0.65 0.15
CA LEU A 167 -16.39 0.62 1.61
C LEU A 167 -17.71 0.94 2.30
N PHE A 168 -18.45 1.91 1.76
CA PHE A 168 -19.63 2.47 2.42
C PHE A 168 -20.96 2.11 1.72
N GLU A 169 -20.93 1.13 0.79
CA GLU A 169 -22.09 0.56 0.07
C GLU A 169 -23.21 1.60 -0.15
N LYS A 170 -23.01 2.53 -1.07
CA LYS A 170 -24.07 3.44 -1.53
C LYS A 170 -25.00 2.78 -2.54
#